data_AF-A0A5N6L0C7-F1
#
_entry.id   AF-A0A5N6L0C7-F1
#
_cell.length_a   1.000
_cell.length_b   1.000
_cell.length_c   1.000
_cell.angle_alpha   90.00
_cell.angle_beta   90.00
_cell.angle_gamma   90.00
#
_symmetry.space_group_name_H-M   'P 1'
#
loop_
_entity.id
_entity.type
_entity.pdbx_description
1 polymer ?
#
loop_
_entity_poly.entity_id
_entity_poly.type
_entity_poly.pdbx_seq_one_letter_code
_entity_poly.pdbx_strand_id
1 'polypeptide(L)'
;MTFEEKAAKRPEDSNSYAGRKDLIGTVVTDDLSRFSTICQENPPPAKQFNGPRPINPGKPLRRCQEWTSETIQALKDAGVLKA
;
A
#
# COMPACT_ATOMS: atom_id res chain seq x y z
N MET A 1 -4.88 -8.33 8.23
CA MET A 1 -4.67 -8.11 6.78
C MET A 1 -3.40 -8.81 6.39
N THR A 2 -3.37 -9.42 5.22
CA THR A 2 -2.19 -10.11 4.66
C THR A 2 -1.83 -9.39 3.35
N PHE A 3 -0.55 -9.34 3.02
CA PHE A 3 -0.11 -8.83 1.72
C PHE A 3 -0.53 -9.79 0.62
N GLU A 4 -1.03 -9.26 -0.50
CA GLU A 4 -1.46 -10.04 -1.66
C GLU A 4 -1.10 -9.32 -2.96
N GLU A 5 -0.46 -10.03 -3.89
CA GLU A 5 -0.35 -9.58 -5.28
C GLU A 5 -1.57 -10.08 -6.06
N LYS A 6 -2.33 -9.15 -6.64
CA LYS A 6 -3.52 -9.46 -7.42
C LYS A 6 -3.24 -9.28 -8.91
N ALA A 7 -3.77 -10.19 -9.73
CA ALA A 7 -3.73 -10.03 -11.17
C ALA A 7 -4.36 -8.69 -11.58
N ALA A 8 -3.69 -7.97 -12.48
CA ALA A 8 -4.14 -6.68 -12.95
C ALA A 8 -5.50 -6.83 -13.66
N LYS A 9 -6.52 -6.16 -13.10
CA LYS A 9 -7.83 -5.95 -13.72
C LYS A 9 -8.09 -4.45 -13.76
N ARG A 10 -8.96 -4.01 -14.67
CA ARG A 10 -9.40 -2.62 -14.70
C ARG A 10 -10.08 -2.29 -13.37
N PRO A 11 -9.61 -1.26 -12.64
CA PRO A 11 -10.26 -0.86 -11.39
C PRO A 11 -11.74 -0.54 -11.59
N GLU A 12 -12.10 0.01 -12.76
CA GLU A 12 -13.47 0.40 -13.10
C GLU A 12 -14.47 -0.77 -13.15
N ASP A 13 -13.97 -2.00 -13.31
CA ASP A 13 -14.80 -3.21 -13.31
C ASP A 13 -15.09 -3.72 -11.88
N SER A 14 -14.49 -3.11 -10.84
CA SER A 14 -14.71 -3.47 -9.44
C SER A 14 -15.87 -2.69 -8.82
N ASN A 15 -16.76 -3.38 -8.11
CA ASN A 15 -17.79 -2.75 -7.29
C ASN A 15 -17.23 -1.86 -6.16
N SER A 16 -15.94 -1.97 -5.85
CA SER A 16 -15.27 -1.14 -4.84
C SER A 16 -14.60 0.12 -5.42
N TYR A 17 -14.72 0.37 -6.72
CA TYR A 17 -14.10 1.54 -7.35
C TYR A 17 -14.85 2.83 -7.01
N ALA A 18 -14.14 3.80 -6.43
CA ALA A 18 -14.72 5.06 -5.97
C ALA A 18 -14.85 6.13 -7.08
N GLY A 19 -14.78 5.75 -8.36
CA GLY A 19 -14.98 6.66 -9.49
C GLY A 19 -13.79 7.57 -9.84
N ARG A 20 -12.65 7.44 -9.15
CA ARG A 20 -11.45 8.25 -9.41
C ARG A 20 -10.18 7.41 -9.42
N LYS A 21 -9.26 7.72 -10.34
CA LYS A 21 -7.88 7.25 -10.35
C LYS A 21 -6.95 8.41 -10.67
N ASP A 22 -5.90 8.57 -9.87
CA ASP A 22 -4.88 9.60 -10.07
C ASP A 22 -3.54 8.92 -10.38
N LEU A 23 -2.78 9.48 -11.31
CA LEU A 23 -1.42 9.02 -11.58
C LEU A 23 -0.51 9.47 -10.42
N ILE A 24 0.13 8.52 -9.75
CA ILE A 24 1.08 8.78 -8.65
C ILE A 24 2.55 8.67 -9.07
N GLY A 25 2.80 8.12 -10.27
CA GLY A 25 4.12 7.95 -10.87
C GLY A 25 4.17 6.75 -11.83
N THR A 26 5.36 6.49 -12.37
CA THR A 26 5.66 5.40 -13.29
C THR A 26 6.84 4.57 -12.79
N VAL A 27 6.86 3.29 -13.15
CA VAL A 27 7.93 2.34 -12.83
C VAL A 27 8.44 1.78 -14.15
N VAL A 28 9.77 1.77 -14.33
CA VAL A 28 10.39 1.14 -15.51
C VAL A 28 10.42 -0.38 -15.33
N THR A 29 10.37 -1.12 -16.44
CA THR A 29 10.29 -2.60 -16.41
C THR A 29 11.42 -3.24 -15.59
N ASP A 30 12.62 -2.69 -15.68
CA ASP A 30 13.80 -3.20 -14.97
C ASP A 30 13.71 -3.07 -13.44
N ASP A 31 12.85 -2.16 -12.95
CA ASP A 31 12.63 -1.94 -11.51
C ASP A 31 11.44 -2.74 -10.95
N LEU A 32 10.73 -3.55 -11.74
CA LEU A 32 9.54 -4.29 -11.28
C LEU A 32 9.83 -5.25 -10.10
N SER A 33 10.97 -5.93 -10.13
CA SER A 33 11.38 -6.78 -9.01
C SER A 33 11.65 -5.96 -7.75
N ARG A 34 12.31 -4.80 -7.87
CA ARG A 34 12.57 -3.90 -6.75
C ARG A 34 11.29 -3.29 -6.20
N PHE A 35 10.34 -2.95 -7.08
CA PHE A 35 9.01 -2.48 -6.70
C PHE A 35 8.29 -3.51 -5.82
N SER A 36 8.25 -4.78 -6.24
CA SER A 36 7.60 -5.83 -5.45
C SER A 36 8.30 -6.02 -4.09
N THR A 37 9.63 -6.06 -4.06
CA THR A 37 10.40 -6.15 -2.80
C THR A 37 10.05 -5.03 -1.83
N ILE A 38 10.06 -3.77 -2.27
CA ILE A 38 9.75 -2.62 -1.40
C ILE A 38 8.30 -2.70 -0.87
N CYS A 39 7.36 -3.13 -1.70
CA CYS A 39 5.97 -3.31 -1.27
C CYS A 39 5.82 -4.40 -0.19
N GLN A 40 6.62 -5.47 -0.27
CA GLN A 40 6.60 -6.56 0.70
C GLN A 40 7.32 -6.19 2.02
N GLU A 41 8.37 -5.37 1.95
CA GLU A 41 9.13 -4.89 3.12
C GLU A 41 8.30 -3.98 4.03
N ASN A 42 7.26 -3.33 3.51
CA ASN A 42 6.32 -2.57 4.32
C ASN A 42 5.08 -3.40 4.68
N PRO A 43 5.07 -4.11 5.83
CA PRO A 43 3.98 -5.02 6.16
C PRO A 43 2.65 -4.27 6.36
N PRO A 44 1.51 -4.90 6.01
CA PRO A 44 0.21 -4.32 6.25
C PRO A 44 -0.04 -4.10 7.76
N PRO A 45 -0.94 -3.17 8.14
CA PRO A 45 -1.27 -2.96 9.55
C PRO A 45 -1.76 -4.26 10.22
N ALA A 46 -1.14 -4.61 11.34
CA ALA A 46 -1.57 -5.72 12.19
C ALA A 46 -2.99 -5.48 12.75
N LYS A 47 -3.58 -6.47 13.43
CA LYS A 47 -4.83 -6.24 14.17
C LYS A 47 -4.55 -5.24 15.31
N GLN A 48 -5.26 -4.11 15.32
CA GLN A 48 -5.01 -3.01 16.27
C GLN A 48 -6.04 -2.92 17.39
N PHE A 49 -7.20 -3.56 17.23
CA PHE A 49 -8.29 -3.56 18.21
C PHE A 49 -8.77 -4.98 18.52
N ASN A 50 -9.19 -5.20 19.76
CA ASN A 50 -9.96 -6.36 20.18
C ASN A 50 -11.34 -5.88 20.67
N GLY A 51 -12.34 -5.96 19.80
CA GLY A 51 -13.62 -5.27 20.01
C GLY A 51 -13.41 -3.75 20.03
N PRO A 52 -13.98 -3.01 21.00
CA PRO A 52 -13.83 -1.56 21.10
C PRO A 52 -12.48 -1.12 21.72
N ARG A 53 -11.64 -2.06 22.19
CA ARG A 53 -10.42 -1.75 22.94
C ARG A 53 -9.16 -1.86 22.07
N PRO A 54 -8.25 -0.88 22.10
CA PRO A 54 -6.93 -1.01 21.46
C PRO A 54 -6.16 -2.19 22.04
N ILE A 55 -5.51 -2.98 21.18
CA ILE A 55 -4.62 -4.07 21.61
C ILE A 55 -3.34 -3.49 22.25
N ASN A 56 -2.83 -2.38 21.71
CA ASN A 56 -1.65 -1.68 22.22
C ASN A 56 -1.98 -0.19 22.40
N PRO A 57 -2.49 0.24 23.56
CA PRO A 57 -2.94 1.63 23.78
C PRO A 57 -1.84 2.69 23.58
N GLY A 58 -0.57 2.33 23.78
CA GLY A 58 0.57 3.23 23.58
C GLY A 58 1.08 3.32 22.13
N LYS A 59 0.55 2.51 21.20
CA LYS A 59 0.90 2.59 19.78
C LYS A 59 -0.16 3.39 19.02
N PRO A 60 0.21 4.36 18.17
CA PRO A 60 -0.75 5.08 17.35
C PRO A 60 -1.45 4.12 16.39
N LEU A 61 -2.68 4.47 16.04
CA LEU A 61 -3.44 3.77 15.03
C LEU A 61 -2.78 4.00 13.66
N ARG A 62 -2.45 2.92 12.95
CA ARG A 62 -1.96 2.96 11.57
C ARG A 62 -3.07 2.57 10.61
N ARG A 63 -3.60 3.54 9.88
CA ARG A 63 -4.68 3.35 8.90
C ARG A 63 -4.13 2.75 7.61
N CYS A 64 -5.01 2.15 6.81
CA CYS A 64 -4.63 1.61 5.51
C CYS A 64 -4.06 2.71 4.59
N GLN A 65 -4.61 3.92 4.63
CA GLN A 65 -4.13 5.04 3.82
C GLN A 65 -2.72 5.50 4.25
N GLU A 66 -2.40 5.42 5.55
CA GLU A 66 -1.06 5.75 6.05
C GLU A 66 -0.05 4.71 5.56
N TRP A 67 -0.38 3.42 5.68
CA TRP A 67 0.44 2.33 5.11
C TRP A 67 0.67 2.50 3.59
N THR A 68 -0.37 2.82 2.82
CA THR A 68 -0.23 3.11 1.39
C THR A 68 0.69 4.30 1.15
N SER A 69 0.54 5.38 1.92
CA SER A 69 1.34 6.60 1.76
C SER A 69 2.82 6.36 2.09
N GLU A 70 3.10 5.60 3.14
CA GLU A 70 4.45 5.18 3.52
C GLU A 70 5.10 4.33 2.42
N THR A 71 4.37 3.40 1.81
CA THR A 71 4.89 2.57 0.70
C THR A 71 5.19 3.40 -0.55
N ILE A 72 4.30 4.33 -0.90
CA ILE A 72 4.52 5.25 -2.03
C ILE A 72 5.77 6.09 -1.79
N GLN A 73 5.98 6.58 -0.56
CA GLN A 73 7.16 7.36 -0.22
C GLN A 73 8.44 6.51 -0.32
N ALA A 74 8.44 5.28 0.22
CA ALA A 74 9.59 4.38 0.11
C ALA A 74 9.97 4.09 -1.35
N LEU A 75 8.98 3.92 -2.23
CA LEU A 75 9.22 3.72 -3.67
C LEU A 75 9.82 4.96 -4.35
N LYS A 76 9.41 6.16 -3.94
CA LYS A 76 9.97 7.43 -4.44
C LYS A 76 11.41 7.61 -3.96
N ASP A 77 11.66 7.37 -2.68
CA ASP A 77 12.99 7.49 -2.07
C ASP A 77 14.00 6.50 -2.68
N ALA A 78 13.53 5.31 -3.06
CA ALA A 78 14.33 4.30 -3.78
C ALA A 78 14.53 4.61 -5.28
N GLY A 79 13.94 5.69 -5.80
CA GLY A 79 13.98 6.07 -7.21
C GLY A 79 13.22 5.12 -8.15
N VAL A 80 12.43 4.19 -7.60
CA VAL A 80 11.65 3.19 -8.35
C VAL A 80 10.39 3.82 -8.93
N LEU A 81 9.69 4.63 -8.14
CA LEU A 81 8.51 5.38 -8.59
C LEU A 81 8.92 6.80 -9.02
N LYS A 82 8.83 7.07 -10.31
CA LYS A 82 9.21 8.36 -10.92
C LYS A 82 7.96 9.17 -11.24
N ALA A 83 7.95 10.43 -10.81
CA ALA A 83 6.87 11.37 -11.08
C ALA A 83 6.88 11.84 -12.55
#